data_AF-X6LN18-F1
#
_entry.id   AF-X6LN18-F1
#
_cell.length_a   1.000
_cell.length_b   1.000
_cell.length_c   1.000
_cell.angle_alpha   90.00
_cell.angle_beta   90.00
_cell.angle_gamma   90.00
#
_symmetry.space_group_name_H-M   'P 1'
#
loop_
_entity.id
_entity.type
_entity.pdbx_description
1 polymer ?
#
loop_
_entity_poly.entity_id
_entity_poly.type
_entity_poly.pdbx_seq_one_letter_code
_entity_poly.pdbx_strand_id
1 'polypeptide(L)'
;QLNMFCFILFCFGFGFGFGQTKNANNPTFGKCNASTGILQWILSNLTESAFNCAKKVIEACIKTRCGIPSEVVQLSEKKPFQQTPEMKKCWEIVRTFQELTEDADITNLMQEYQKIVYKRQIERNLRIYVCEPETNVTSISLKEDKDAECGLQQISSTVCYKDVTTVQGELTLYVQYKDKQKCFPIKADVSIFITPTRGHTPNQIEAEGVILNHLLDGVKDVDTLQFVLHAQKDIELVISRGLALSKQELEKRKKQFDAAEMNLPLALQHLLLRKWKSECLKNNRDIAISFGQWSSWKWFEVISSIFEQCHNKLPPIVCDVLINDIRPYINEKPSKWDLFFLIPCLNYLSLSTANNTSMINISQYFKRGKCSEWKEDDLDKKLISVLKTDLRIRKLNVIGPKYSEEYVLDLLIVQKDRTLSQSILEFLFLQDKDVWDHVCSSDNADKCWEVMLIAFQADFEQWDKYLKQLNELRVFEGGKLGHSFLSKFSSNTEFIQLVASSKNFLAFLPFVQQQKMM
;
A
#
# COMPACT_ATOMS: atom_id res chain seq x y z
N GLN A 1 33.44 -3.40 25.17
CA GLN A 1 33.35 -4.10 23.87
C GLN A 1 31.94 -4.61 23.55
N LEU A 2 31.06 -4.90 24.54
CA LEU A 2 29.66 -5.29 24.28
C LEU A 2 28.78 -4.16 23.68
N ASN A 3 29.04 -2.88 24.01
CA ASN A 3 28.24 -1.74 23.49
C ASN A 3 28.50 -1.42 22.01
N MET A 4 29.60 -1.91 21.44
CA MET A 4 30.00 -1.65 20.05
C MET A 4 29.29 -2.58 19.05
N PHE A 5 28.87 -3.77 19.51
CA PHE A 5 28.14 -4.74 18.68
C PHE A 5 26.68 -4.31 18.44
N CYS A 6 26.05 -3.61 19.39
CA CYS A 6 24.71 -3.06 19.21
C CYS A 6 24.66 -1.91 18.19
N PHE A 7 25.73 -1.11 18.06
CA PHE A 7 25.74 0.07 17.19
C PHE A 7 25.74 -0.29 15.69
N ILE A 8 26.42 -1.38 15.32
CA ILE A 8 26.48 -1.85 13.92
C ILE A 8 25.18 -2.58 13.54
N LEU A 9 24.61 -3.37 14.47
CA LEU A 9 23.33 -4.07 14.27
C LEU A 9 22.13 -3.11 14.20
N PHE A 10 22.16 -1.98 14.90
CA PHE A 10 21.06 -1.00 14.88
C PHE A 10 21.02 -0.19 13.57
N CYS A 11 22.12 -0.12 12.83
CA CYS A 11 22.21 0.64 11.58
C CYS A 11 22.08 -0.22 10.31
N PHE A 12 22.41 -1.52 10.35
CA PHE A 12 22.37 -2.37 9.15
C PHE A 12 21.91 -3.81 9.45
N GLY A 13 20.70 -4.16 9.02
CA GLY A 13 20.23 -5.54 8.89
C GLY A 13 20.77 -6.21 7.63
N PHE A 14 22.09 -6.23 7.43
CA PHE A 14 22.75 -6.95 6.33
C PHE A 14 23.96 -7.73 6.86
N GLY A 15 23.91 -9.05 6.68
CA GLY A 15 24.98 -9.96 7.05
C GLY A 15 26.17 -9.85 6.11
N PHE A 16 27.32 -9.41 6.64
CA PHE A 16 28.63 -9.67 6.04
C PHE A 16 29.59 -10.10 7.15
N GLY A 17 30.12 -11.32 7.02
CA GLY A 17 31.11 -11.86 7.95
C GLY A 17 32.50 -11.30 7.65
N PHE A 18 33.23 -10.92 8.70
CA PHE A 18 34.67 -10.64 8.61
C PHE A 18 35.43 -11.40 9.69
N GLY A 19 36.47 -12.11 9.24
CA GLY A 19 37.34 -12.96 10.04
C GLY A 19 38.28 -12.17 10.97
N GLN A 20 38.58 -12.77 12.11
CA GLN A 20 39.50 -12.25 13.13
C GLN A 20 40.96 -12.46 12.74
N THR A 21 41.81 -11.46 12.96
CA THR A 21 43.23 -11.67 13.26
C THR A 21 43.59 -11.01 14.59
N LYS A 22 44.32 -11.75 15.42
CA LYS A 22 44.80 -11.37 16.75
C LYS A 22 46.10 -10.57 16.62
N ASN A 23 46.26 -9.50 17.40
CA ASN A 23 47.46 -9.26 18.19
C ASN A 23 47.25 -8.19 19.27
N ALA A 24 47.94 -8.38 20.39
CA ALA A 24 47.82 -7.63 21.63
C ALA A 24 49.00 -6.66 21.83
N ASN A 25 48.75 -5.48 22.42
CA ASN A 25 49.41 -4.91 23.62
C ASN A 25 49.25 -3.37 23.73
N ASN A 26 49.00 -2.90 24.96
CA ASN A 26 48.83 -1.53 25.52
C ASN A 26 47.46 -0.79 25.38
N PRO A 27 46.89 -0.27 26.49
CA PRO A 27 45.62 0.46 26.48
C PRO A 27 45.86 1.96 26.32
N THR A 28 45.99 2.40 25.08
CA THR A 28 45.63 3.78 24.69
C THR A 28 44.26 3.72 24.03
N PHE A 29 43.37 4.67 24.35
CA PHE A 29 42.01 4.78 23.78
C PHE A 29 41.99 4.39 22.30
N GLY A 30 41.39 3.24 22.00
CA GLY A 30 41.33 2.70 20.66
C GLY A 30 40.51 3.62 19.77
N LYS A 31 41.18 4.34 18.86
CA LYS A 31 40.53 5.07 17.77
C LYS A 31 39.64 4.13 16.98
N CYS A 32 38.38 4.52 16.80
CA CYS A 32 37.37 3.75 16.08
C CYS A 32 37.64 3.82 14.56
N ASN A 33 38.50 2.94 14.04
CA ASN A 33 38.92 2.97 12.62
C ASN A 33 37.94 2.28 11.64
N ALA A 34 36.73 1.92 12.07
CA ALA A 34 35.72 1.30 11.20
C ALA A 34 34.70 2.30 10.62
N SER A 35 34.76 3.58 10.99
CA SER A 35 33.74 4.58 10.64
C SER A 35 34.10 5.43 9.42
N THR A 36 35.35 5.47 8.98
CA THR A 36 35.85 6.41 7.95
C THR A 36 35.22 6.19 6.57
N GLY A 37 35.05 4.93 6.13
CA GLY A 37 34.45 4.63 4.82
C GLY A 37 32.95 4.94 4.72
N ILE A 38 32.19 4.65 5.77
CA ILE A 38 30.74 4.89 5.84
C ILE A 38 30.45 6.39 6.00
N LEU A 39 31.23 7.09 6.82
CA LEU A 39 31.13 8.55 6.95
C LEU A 39 31.52 9.27 5.67
N GLN A 40 32.57 8.83 4.98
CA GLN A 40 32.98 9.42 3.71
C GLN A 40 31.91 9.24 2.62
N TRP A 41 31.18 8.11 2.62
CA TRP A 41 30.05 7.88 1.72
C TRP A 41 28.80 8.73 2.07
N ILE A 42 28.41 8.80 3.35
CA ILE A 42 27.31 9.65 3.84
C ILE A 42 27.58 11.13 3.51
N LEU A 43 28.85 11.57 3.59
CA LEU A 43 29.26 12.96 3.40
C LEU A 43 29.57 13.34 1.94
N SER A 44 29.60 12.37 1.02
CA SER A 44 29.73 12.62 -0.42
C SER A 44 28.40 13.07 -1.05
N ASN A 45 27.28 12.78 -0.40
CA ASN A 45 25.92 13.14 -0.82
C ASN A 45 25.25 13.97 0.29
N LEU A 46 25.50 15.27 0.34
CA LEU A 46 24.92 16.21 1.31
C LEU A 46 23.43 16.46 1.04
N THR A 47 22.61 15.46 1.35
CA THR A 47 21.14 15.56 1.42
C THR A 47 20.69 15.66 2.88
N GLU A 48 19.42 15.98 3.11
CA GLU A 48 18.81 16.01 4.44
C GLU A 48 18.98 14.69 5.23
N SER A 49 19.07 13.55 4.54
CA SER A 49 19.32 12.25 5.18
C SER A 49 20.73 12.15 5.78
N ALA A 50 21.74 12.78 5.15
CA ALA A 50 23.11 12.81 5.65
C ALA A 50 23.24 13.63 6.93
N PHE A 51 22.51 14.76 7.02
CA PHE A 51 22.44 15.58 8.24
C PHE A 51 21.77 14.82 9.40
N ASN A 52 20.66 14.13 9.13
CA ASN A 52 19.97 13.31 10.14
C ASN A 52 20.83 12.13 10.62
N CYS A 53 21.66 11.57 9.75
CA CYS A 53 22.61 10.52 10.12
C CYS A 53 23.73 11.07 11.01
N ALA A 54 24.34 12.21 10.63
CA ALA A 54 25.36 12.88 11.43
C ALA A 54 24.85 13.26 12.83
N LYS A 55 23.61 13.77 12.93
CA LYS A 55 22.91 14.06 14.19
C LYS A 55 22.87 12.84 15.12
N LYS A 56 22.40 11.69 14.63
CA LYS A 56 22.35 10.45 15.43
C LYS A 56 23.73 9.99 15.91
N VAL A 57 24.75 10.14 15.07
CA VAL A 57 26.14 9.80 15.43
C VAL A 57 26.67 10.75 16.51
N ILE A 58 26.46 12.06 16.36
CA ILE A 58 26.87 13.07 17.36
C ILE A 58 26.18 12.82 18.70
N GLU A 59 24.86 12.60 18.68
CA GLU A 59 24.09 12.31 19.89
C GLU A 59 24.57 11.03 20.59
N ALA A 60 24.85 9.98 19.83
CA ALA A 60 25.39 8.74 20.37
C ALA A 60 26.79 8.95 20.96
N CYS A 61 27.66 9.72 20.30
CA CYS A 61 29.00 10.02 20.79
C CYS A 61 28.97 10.82 22.11
N ILE A 62 28.13 11.86 22.20
CA ILE A 62 27.99 12.66 23.42
C ILE A 62 27.43 11.79 24.56
N LYS A 63 26.38 11.00 24.31
CA LYS A 63 25.78 10.11 25.31
C LYS A 63 26.73 9.01 25.79
N THR A 64 27.59 8.49 24.91
CA THR A 64 28.52 7.39 25.22
C THR A 64 29.90 7.86 25.66
N ARG A 65 30.12 9.19 25.76
CA ARG A 65 31.42 9.80 26.04
C ARG A 65 32.54 9.27 25.13
N CYS A 66 32.23 8.95 23.89
CA CYS A 66 33.22 8.44 22.94
C CYS A 66 33.73 9.56 22.03
N GLY A 67 35.05 9.58 21.80
CA GLY A 67 35.67 10.57 20.94
C GLY A 67 35.15 10.47 19.50
N ILE A 68 34.74 11.60 18.94
CA ILE A 68 34.39 11.69 17.51
C ILE A 68 35.70 11.61 16.71
N PRO A 69 35.81 10.78 15.65
CA PRO A 69 37.03 10.68 14.86
C PRO A 69 37.46 12.04 14.28
N SER A 70 38.76 12.34 14.35
CA SER A 70 39.36 13.60 13.90
C SER A 70 39.08 13.94 12.44
N GLU A 71 38.90 12.91 11.62
CA GLU A 71 38.58 13.01 10.19
C GLU A 71 37.22 13.69 9.97
N VAL A 72 36.24 13.40 10.83
CA VAL A 72 34.89 14.00 10.79
C VAL A 72 34.95 15.48 11.09
N VAL A 73 35.80 15.88 12.04
CA VAL A 73 35.92 17.27 12.47
C VAL A 73 36.72 18.11 11.47
N GLN A 74 37.82 17.57 10.93
CA GLN A 74 38.58 18.22 9.85
C GLN A 74 37.76 18.39 8.56
N LEU A 75 36.78 17.51 8.32
CA LEU A 75 35.85 17.64 7.19
C LEU A 75 34.90 18.83 7.34
N SER A 76 34.45 19.15 8.56
CA SER A 76 33.62 20.33 8.82
C SER A 76 34.34 21.64 8.46
N GLU A 77 35.66 21.67 8.58
CA GLU A 77 36.52 22.83 8.31
C GLU A 77 36.84 23.00 6.82
N LYS A 78 36.84 21.90 6.05
CA LYS A 78 37.15 21.91 4.60
C LYS A 78 36.00 22.37 3.70
N LYS A 79 34.75 22.40 4.18
CA LYS A 79 33.56 22.83 3.38
C LYS A 79 32.60 23.76 4.15
N PRO A 80 33.01 24.99 4.52
CA PRO A 80 32.17 25.91 5.30
C PRO A 80 31.01 26.55 4.50
N PHE A 81 31.10 26.60 3.17
CA PHE A 81 30.15 27.33 2.30
C PHE A 81 28.84 26.58 1.99
N GLN A 82 28.68 25.32 2.42
CA GLN A 82 27.47 24.51 2.19
C GLN A 82 26.72 24.17 3.49
N GLN A 83 27.08 24.78 4.61
CA GLN A 83 26.50 24.47 5.92
C GLN A 83 25.39 25.45 6.29
N THR A 84 24.21 24.94 6.64
CA THR A 84 23.16 25.75 7.26
C THR A 84 23.66 26.29 8.62
N PRO A 85 23.08 27.40 9.13
CA PRO A 85 23.42 27.93 10.45
C PRO A 85 23.33 26.90 11.58
N GLU A 86 22.40 25.95 11.49
CA GLU A 86 22.20 24.86 12.45
C GLU A 86 23.32 23.83 12.36
N MET A 87 23.77 23.52 11.15
CA MET A 87 24.87 22.56 10.94
C MET A 87 26.18 23.12 11.48
N LYS A 88 26.42 24.43 11.34
CA LYS A 88 27.56 25.11 11.97
C LYS A 88 27.52 24.99 13.50
N LYS A 89 26.36 25.21 14.12
CA LYS A 89 26.19 25.04 15.57
C LYS A 89 26.35 23.59 16.03
N CYS A 90 25.88 22.61 15.26
CA CYS A 90 26.15 21.20 15.54
C CYS A 90 27.65 20.90 15.53
N TRP A 91 28.40 21.49 14.58
CA TRP A 91 29.85 21.32 14.52
C TRP A 91 30.59 22.04 15.65
N GLU A 92 30.12 23.21 16.07
CA GLU A 92 30.61 23.90 17.26
C GLU A 92 30.43 23.04 18.52
N ILE A 93 29.25 22.42 18.70
CA ILE A 93 29.01 21.47 19.80
C ILE A 93 29.96 20.27 19.75
N VAL A 94 30.18 19.70 18.56
CA VAL A 94 31.12 18.59 18.36
C VAL A 94 32.54 18.97 18.74
N ARG A 95 32.98 20.16 18.34
CA ARG A 95 34.31 20.69 18.66
C ARG A 95 34.46 20.90 20.17
N THR A 96 33.51 21.59 20.78
CA THR A 96 33.49 21.82 22.23
C THR A 96 33.50 20.49 22.99
N PHE A 97 32.75 19.48 22.54
CA PHE A 97 32.75 18.14 23.16
C PHE A 97 34.11 17.44 23.10
N GLN A 98 34.85 17.57 21.99
CA GLN A 98 36.19 16.97 21.86
C GLN A 98 37.25 17.62 22.75
N GLU A 99 37.04 18.87 23.13
CA GLU A 99 37.95 19.63 24.00
C GLU A 99 37.69 19.37 25.50
N LEU A 100 36.59 18.67 25.83
CA LEU A 100 36.26 18.33 27.21
C LEU A 100 37.09 17.16 27.74
N THR A 101 37.52 17.27 29.00
CA THR A 101 38.12 16.17 29.76
C THR A 101 37.07 15.15 30.21
N GLU A 102 37.47 13.91 30.50
CA GLU A 102 36.55 12.78 30.82
C GLU A 102 35.53 13.09 31.93
N ASP A 103 35.87 13.96 32.88
CA ASP A 103 35.04 14.33 34.03
C ASP A 103 34.18 15.59 33.83
N ALA A 104 34.24 16.22 32.65
CA ALA A 104 33.48 17.44 32.40
C ALA A 104 31.96 17.20 32.35
N ASP A 105 31.21 18.16 32.88
CA ASP A 105 29.75 18.14 32.80
C ASP A 105 29.26 18.48 31.38
N ILE A 106 28.67 17.49 30.71
CA ILE A 106 28.13 17.60 29.36
C ILE A 106 26.66 18.04 29.33
N THR A 107 26.04 18.31 30.48
CA THR A 107 24.61 18.63 30.60
C THR A 107 24.23 19.86 29.78
N ASN A 108 25.01 20.94 29.85
CA ASN A 108 24.77 22.15 29.06
C ASN A 108 24.92 21.90 27.56
N LEU A 109 25.92 21.10 27.18
CA LEU A 109 26.16 20.76 25.79
C LEU A 109 25.02 19.91 25.20
N MET A 110 24.52 18.96 25.99
CA MET A 110 23.34 18.16 25.65
C MET A 110 22.07 19.01 25.56
N GLN A 111 21.89 20.00 26.43
CA GLN A 111 20.76 20.93 26.36
C GLN A 111 20.84 21.82 25.12
N GLU A 112 22.01 22.33 24.74
CA GLU A 112 22.20 23.10 23.51
C GLU A 112 21.99 22.25 22.26
N TYR A 113 22.52 21.03 22.27
CA TYR A 113 22.30 20.06 21.20
C TYR A 113 20.82 19.73 21.06
N GLN A 114 20.14 19.46 22.17
CA GLN A 114 18.69 19.28 22.21
C GLN A 114 17.98 20.51 21.66
N LYS A 115 18.36 21.73 22.02
CA LYS A 115 17.75 22.94 21.44
C LYS A 115 17.90 23.01 19.92
N ILE A 116 19.01 22.54 19.34
CA ILE A 116 19.18 22.47 17.87
C ILE A 116 18.35 21.32 17.29
N VAL A 117 18.31 20.18 17.98
CA VAL A 117 17.53 19.00 17.61
C VAL A 117 16.03 19.30 17.58
N TYR A 118 15.55 20.06 18.58
CA TYR A 118 14.15 20.45 18.80
C TYR A 118 13.75 21.72 18.04
N LYS A 119 14.71 22.58 17.62
CA LYS A 119 14.40 23.80 16.84
C LYS A 119 13.91 23.55 15.43
N ARG A 120 14.16 22.36 14.86
CA ARG A 120 13.33 21.88 13.74
C ARG A 120 12.06 21.28 14.34
N GLN A 121 11.11 22.16 14.64
CA GLN A 121 9.72 21.74 14.70
C GLN A 121 9.41 21.09 13.35
N ILE A 122 8.82 19.90 13.38
CA ILE A 122 8.48 19.14 12.19
C ILE A 122 7.62 20.05 11.31
N GLU A 123 8.14 20.41 10.13
CA GLU A 123 7.33 21.09 9.13
C GLU A 123 6.14 20.21 8.81
N ARG A 124 4.96 20.81 8.88
CA ARG A 124 3.71 20.09 8.67
C ARG A 124 2.76 20.92 7.82
N ASN A 125 1.79 20.23 7.24
CA ASN A 125 0.65 20.87 6.62
C ASN A 125 -0.44 21.04 7.69
N LEU A 126 -1.04 22.23 7.72
CA LEU A 126 -2.13 22.58 8.62
C LEU A 126 -3.34 22.96 7.77
N ARG A 127 -4.47 22.29 8.00
CA ARG A 127 -5.77 22.70 7.46
C ARG A 127 -6.61 23.30 8.58
N ILE A 128 -7.15 24.48 8.31
CA ILE A 128 -7.94 25.26 9.26
C ILE A 128 -9.37 25.34 8.74
N TYR A 129 -10.34 24.97 9.57
CA TYR A 129 -11.77 25.17 9.32
C TYR A 129 -12.32 26.24 10.25
N VAL A 130 -13.08 27.17 9.68
CA VAL A 130 -13.80 28.22 10.40
C VAL A 130 -15.30 27.99 10.21
N CYS A 131 -16.01 27.68 11.29
CA CYS A 131 -17.43 27.31 11.27
C CYS A 131 -18.29 28.47 11.77
N GLU A 132 -18.53 29.47 10.93
CA GLU A 132 -19.33 30.64 11.27
C GLU A 132 -20.15 31.10 10.05
N PRO A 133 -21.33 31.74 10.26
CA PRO A 133 -22.08 32.32 9.16
C PRO A 133 -21.24 33.36 8.41
N GLU A 134 -21.32 33.30 7.08
CA GLU A 134 -20.61 34.13 6.08
C GLU A 134 -20.57 35.64 6.42
N THR A 135 -21.55 36.13 7.15
CA THR A 135 -21.65 37.55 7.54
C THR A 135 -20.73 37.97 8.67
N ASN A 136 -20.01 37.07 9.33
CA ASN A 136 -19.32 37.40 10.59
C ASN A 136 -17.79 37.36 10.53
N VAL A 137 -17.17 36.65 9.59
CA VAL A 137 -15.70 36.50 9.51
C VAL A 137 -15.15 37.23 8.30
N THR A 138 -14.20 38.13 8.50
CA THR A 138 -13.60 38.95 7.43
C THR A 138 -12.25 38.42 6.95
N SER A 139 -11.44 37.85 7.84
CA SER A 139 -10.13 37.27 7.49
C SER A 139 -9.58 36.37 8.60
N ILE A 140 -8.58 35.56 8.26
CA ILE A 140 -7.73 34.86 9.23
C ILE A 140 -6.25 35.20 8.99
N SER A 141 -5.45 35.20 10.06
CA SER A 141 -3.99 35.33 9.98
C SER A 141 -3.29 34.45 11.01
N LEU A 142 -2.07 34.04 10.71
CA LEU A 142 -1.19 33.29 11.62
C LEU A 142 -0.07 34.21 12.10
N LYS A 143 0.26 34.18 13.40
CA LYS A 143 1.23 35.10 14.02
C LYS A 143 2.61 35.15 13.34
N GLU A 144 3.02 34.05 12.72
CA GLU A 144 4.32 33.88 12.05
C GLU A 144 4.32 34.39 10.61
N ASP A 145 3.13 34.62 10.04
CA ASP A 145 2.91 35.08 8.67
C ASP A 145 2.40 36.53 8.72
N LYS A 146 3.31 37.45 9.08
CA LYS A 146 2.97 38.86 9.32
C LYS A 146 2.52 39.62 8.07
N ASP A 147 2.64 39.03 6.88
CA ASP A 147 2.47 39.76 5.61
C ASP A 147 1.43 39.16 4.63
N ALA A 148 0.61 38.18 5.03
CA ALA A 148 -0.46 37.67 4.17
C ALA A 148 -1.79 37.49 4.91
N GLU A 149 -2.77 38.35 4.60
CA GLU A 149 -4.17 37.99 4.81
C GLU A 149 -4.46 36.71 4.05
N CYS A 150 -4.68 35.62 4.79
CA CYS A 150 -4.96 34.34 4.20
C CYS A 150 -6.43 34.31 3.77
N GLY A 151 -6.66 34.50 2.46
CA GLY A 151 -7.98 34.34 1.87
C GLY A 151 -8.56 32.96 2.19
N LEU A 152 -9.71 32.95 2.86
CA LEU A 152 -10.48 31.75 3.19
C LEU A 152 -11.22 31.25 1.95
N GLN A 153 -11.20 29.94 1.74
CA GLN A 153 -12.04 29.30 0.72
C GLN A 153 -13.34 28.85 1.34
N GLN A 154 -14.46 29.27 0.75
CA GLN A 154 -15.78 28.89 1.22
C GLN A 154 -16.18 27.52 0.68
N ILE A 155 -16.70 26.66 1.55
CA ILE A 155 -17.24 25.33 1.16
C ILE A 155 -18.72 25.17 1.49
N SER A 156 -19.27 26.02 2.37
CA SER A 156 -20.72 26.22 2.56
C SER A 156 -21.00 27.63 3.08
N SER A 157 -22.29 27.97 3.27
CA SER A 157 -22.72 29.23 3.90
C SER A 157 -22.23 29.40 5.36
N THR A 158 -21.75 28.32 5.98
CA THR A 158 -21.35 28.28 7.39
C THR A 158 -19.95 27.74 7.63
N VAL A 159 -19.25 27.28 6.59
CA VAL A 159 -17.92 26.69 6.70
C VAL A 159 -16.99 27.24 5.64
N CYS A 160 -15.88 27.77 6.12
CA CYS A 160 -14.73 28.15 5.31
C CYS A 160 -13.51 27.34 5.73
N TYR A 161 -12.56 27.15 4.82
CA TYR A 161 -11.30 26.48 5.13
C TYR A 161 -10.10 27.15 4.49
N LYS A 162 -8.92 26.80 5.00
CA LYS A 162 -7.63 27.18 4.43
C LYS A 162 -6.60 26.08 4.67
N ASP A 163 -5.82 25.79 3.64
CA ASP A 163 -4.61 25.00 3.75
C ASP A 163 -3.40 25.93 3.89
N VAL A 164 -2.55 25.62 4.87
CA VAL A 164 -1.29 26.29 5.15
C VAL A 164 -0.20 25.23 5.13
N THR A 165 0.71 25.33 4.18
CA THR A 165 1.83 24.41 4.05
C THR A 165 3.02 24.87 4.90
N THR A 166 3.90 23.93 5.25
CA THR A 166 5.22 24.23 5.85
C THR A 166 5.16 25.05 7.16
N VAL A 167 4.15 24.82 8.00
CA VAL A 167 4.08 25.47 9.32
C VAL A 167 4.98 24.76 10.32
N GLN A 168 5.54 25.52 11.27
CA GLN A 168 6.41 25.01 12.31
C GLN A 168 5.84 25.37 13.68
N GLY A 169 5.75 24.38 14.58
CA GLY A 169 5.50 24.65 15.98
C GLY A 169 4.08 24.99 16.40
N GLU A 170 4.01 25.58 17.59
CA GLU A 170 2.78 26.12 18.13
C GLU A 170 2.45 27.44 17.44
N LEU A 171 1.25 27.51 16.89
CA LEU A 171 0.78 28.67 16.16
C LEU A 171 -0.30 29.39 16.96
N THR A 172 -0.52 30.66 16.65
CA THR A 172 -1.71 31.39 17.09
C THR A 172 -2.48 31.83 15.86
N LEU A 173 -3.71 31.32 15.74
CA LEU A 173 -4.67 31.73 14.73
C LEU A 173 -5.45 32.94 15.22
N TYR A 174 -5.41 34.02 14.45
CA TYR A 174 -6.26 35.18 14.64
C TYR A 174 -7.42 35.09 13.67
N VAL A 175 -8.64 35.09 14.20
CA VAL A 175 -9.86 35.15 13.40
C VAL A 175 -10.47 36.53 13.58
N GLN A 176 -10.50 37.30 12.50
CA GLN A 176 -11.10 38.63 12.48
C GLN A 176 -12.59 38.50 12.19
N TYR A 177 -13.40 38.95 13.15
CA TYR A 177 -14.83 39.13 12.99
C TYR A 177 -15.15 40.60 12.81
N LYS A 178 -16.33 40.92 12.28
CA LYS A 178 -16.81 42.30 12.04
C LYS A 178 -16.50 43.27 13.20
N ASP A 179 -16.71 42.83 14.44
CA ASP A 179 -16.60 43.70 15.61
C ASP A 179 -15.53 43.25 16.63
N LYS A 180 -14.79 42.16 16.36
CA LYS A 180 -13.84 41.58 17.33
C LYS A 180 -12.80 40.68 16.68
N GLN A 181 -11.61 40.63 17.26
CA GLN A 181 -10.62 39.61 16.95
C GLN A 181 -10.65 38.52 18.03
N LYS A 182 -10.59 37.25 17.63
CA LYS A 182 -10.34 36.14 18.56
C LYS A 182 -9.02 35.47 18.23
N CYS A 183 -8.34 35.01 19.26
CA CYS A 183 -7.06 34.31 19.15
C CYS A 183 -7.23 32.87 19.62
N PHE A 184 -6.73 31.92 18.83
CA PHE A 184 -6.78 30.50 19.15
C PHE A 184 -5.37 29.90 19.10
N PRO A 185 -4.87 29.32 20.19
CA PRO A 185 -3.61 28.58 20.16
C PRO A 185 -3.79 27.23 19.44
N ILE A 186 -2.85 26.90 18.56
CA ILE A 186 -2.79 25.63 17.82
C ILE A 186 -1.51 24.92 18.23
N LYS A 187 -1.62 23.70 18.75
CA LYS A 187 -0.46 22.89 19.15
C LYS A 187 0.34 22.42 17.94
N ALA A 188 1.62 22.09 18.16
CA ALA A 188 2.57 21.68 17.13
C ALA A 188 2.28 20.32 16.47
N ASP A 189 1.41 19.50 17.03
CA ASP A 189 1.02 18.17 16.54
C ASP A 189 -0.31 18.12 15.76
N VAL A 190 -1.17 19.14 15.89
CA VAL A 190 -2.47 19.28 15.20
C VAL A 190 -2.37 19.61 13.70
N SER A 191 -2.66 18.66 12.81
CA SER A 191 -2.73 18.90 11.35
C SER A 191 -4.11 19.42 10.92
N ILE A 192 -5.13 18.98 11.66
CA ILE A 192 -6.56 19.31 11.70
C ILE A 192 -7.05 20.44 12.62
N PHE A 193 -7.09 21.74 12.30
CA PHE A 193 -7.65 22.71 13.25
C PHE A 193 -9.07 23.17 12.88
N ILE A 194 -9.99 23.12 13.85
CA ILE A 194 -11.38 23.57 13.70
C ILE A 194 -11.66 24.62 14.77
N THR A 195 -12.06 25.82 14.36
CA THR A 195 -12.31 26.91 15.31
C THR A 195 -13.44 26.55 16.26
N PRO A 196 -13.26 26.67 17.59
CA PRO A 196 -14.34 26.46 18.54
C PRO A 196 -15.50 27.45 18.33
N THR A 197 -16.71 26.94 18.10
CA THR A 197 -17.92 27.76 18.03
C THR A 197 -18.49 28.02 19.43
N ARG A 198 -19.14 29.18 19.61
CA ARG A 198 -19.83 29.49 20.87
C ARG A 198 -21.16 28.71 20.92
N GLY A 199 -21.11 27.51 21.50
CA GLY A 199 -22.29 26.71 21.86
C GLY A 199 -22.67 25.64 20.83
N HIS A 200 -23.22 24.53 21.35
CA HIS A 200 -23.84 23.44 20.59
C HIS A 200 -25.12 23.91 19.91
N THR A 201 -24.97 24.68 18.83
CA THR A 201 -26.07 25.11 17.99
C THR A 201 -26.27 24.11 16.84
N PRO A 202 -27.50 23.97 16.28
CA PRO A 202 -27.76 23.12 15.11
C PRO A 202 -26.80 23.38 13.93
N ASN A 203 -26.30 24.62 13.80
CA ASN A 203 -25.33 25.02 12.79
C ASN A 203 -23.97 24.33 12.93
N GLN A 204 -23.56 23.94 14.15
CA GLN A 204 -22.30 23.21 14.38
C GLN A 204 -22.38 21.78 13.85
N ILE A 205 -23.53 21.14 14.05
CA ILE A 205 -23.83 19.77 13.62
C ILE A 205 -23.84 19.70 12.09
N GLU A 206 -24.47 20.67 11.42
CA GLU A 206 -24.43 20.78 9.96
C GLU A 206 -23.02 21.05 9.42
N ALA A 207 -22.27 21.95 10.08
CA ALA A 207 -20.88 22.25 9.72
C ALA A 207 -19.97 21.02 9.83
N GLU A 208 -20.14 20.17 10.84
CA GLU A 208 -19.39 18.91 10.99
C GLU A 208 -19.64 17.96 9.81
N GLY A 209 -20.88 17.84 9.34
CA GLY A 209 -21.22 17.08 8.12
C GLY A 209 -20.60 17.65 6.85
N VAL A 210 -20.56 18.98 6.72
CA VAL A 210 -19.88 19.67 5.60
C VAL A 210 -18.38 19.41 5.61
N ILE A 211 -17.73 19.53 6.78
CA ILE A 211 -16.29 19.26 6.94
C ILE A 211 -15.99 17.81 6.59
N LEU A 212 -16.79 16.86 7.07
CA LEU A 212 -16.63 15.44 6.75
C LEU A 212 -16.66 15.20 5.24
N ASN A 213 -17.68 15.73 4.55
CA ASN A 213 -17.81 15.59 3.10
C ASN A 213 -16.63 16.25 2.37
N HIS A 214 -16.22 17.45 2.78
CA HIS A 214 -15.07 18.13 2.18
C HIS A 214 -13.77 17.34 2.36
N LEU A 215 -13.55 16.71 3.51
CA LEU A 215 -12.39 15.85 3.75
C LEU A 215 -12.43 14.59 2.87
N LEU A 216 -13.59 13.97 2.73
CA LEU A 216 -13.77 12.82 1.82
C LEU A 216 -13.49 13.25 0.38
N ASP A 217 -14.18 14.27 -0.13
CA ASP A 217 -14.06 14.73 -1.51
C ASP A 217 -12.67 15.27 -1.84
N GLY A 218 -11.93 15.73 -0.82
CA GLY A 218 -10.55 16.15 -0.91
C GLY A 218 -9.54 15.02 -1.13
N VAL A 219 -9.92 13.75 -0.88
CA VAL A 219 -9.05 12.60 -1.16
C VAL A 219 -9.04 12.31 -2.65
N LYS A 220 -7.92 12.62 -3.29
CA LYS A 220 -7.69 12.44 -4.74
C LYS A 220 -6.55 11.49 -5.04
N ASP A 221 -5.65 11.32 -4.07
CA ASP A 221 -4.42 10.54 -4.18
C ASP A 221 -4.02 9.99 -2.81
N VAL A 222 -2.93 9.24 -2.80
CA VAL A 222 -2.39 8.61 -1.59
C VAL A 222 -1.98 9.65 -0.54
N ASP A 223 -1.39 10.77 -0.96
CA ASP A 223 -0.84 11.77 -0.05
C ASP A 223 -1.95 12.49 0.72
N THR A 224 -3.02 12.85 0.02
CA THR A 224 -4.23 13.42 0.61
C THR A 224 -4.92 12.42 1.55
N LEU A 225 -4.99 11.14 1.19
CA LEU A 225 -5.49 10.09 2.10
C LEU A 225 -4.61 10.00 3.36
N GLN A 226 -3.29 9.97 3.20
CA GLN A 226 -2.34 9.86 4.31
C GLN A 226 -2.43 11.06 5.25
N PHE A 227 -2.55 12.28 4.70
CA PHE A 227 -2.77 13.49 5.48
C PHE A 227 -4.03 13.38 6.35
N VAL A 228 -5.16 13.01 5.74
CA VAL A 228 -6.44 12.92 6.44
C VAL A 228 -6.42 11.84 7.53
N LEU A 229 -5.81 10.68 7.24
CA LEU A 229 -5.68 9.61 8.22
C LEU A 229 -4.70 9.94 9.35
N HIS A 230 -3.62 10.69 9.08
CA HIS A 230 -2.71 11.16 10.12
C HIS A 230 -3.40 12.16 11.05
N ALA A 231 -4.17 13.08 10.48
CA ALA A 231 -4.94 14.08 11.21
C ALA A 231 -6.20 13.53 11.90
N GLN A 232 -6.49 12.24 11.78
CA GLN A 232 -7.75 11.66 12.25
C GLN A 232 -8.02 11.94 13.73
N LYS A 233 -6.99 11.94 14.58
CA LYS A 233 -7.13 12.26 16.02
C LYS A 233 -7.60 13.69 16.26
N ASP A 234 -7.25 14.62 15.37
CA ASP A 234 -7.64 16.02 15.49
C ASP A 234 -9.14 16.23 15.20
N ILE A 235 -9.73 15.31 14.43
CA ILE A 235 -11.10 15.43 13.91
C ILE A 235 -12.01 14.27 14.34
N GLU A 236 -11.62 13.47 15.33
CA GLU A 236 -12.37 12.28 15.78
C GLU A 236 -13.84 12.62 16.14
N LEU A 237 -14.06 13.74 16.83
CA LEU A 237 -15.38 14.22 17.19
C LEU A 237 -16.22 14.60 15.95
N VAL A 238 -15.60 15.25 14.96
CA VAL A 238 -16.26 15.65 13.72
C VAL A 238 -16.62 14.43 12.87
N ILE A 239 -15.72 13.44 12.81
CA ILE A 239 -15.99 12.19 12.11
C ILE A 239 -17.18 11.48 12.76
N SER A 240 -17.14 11.28 14.08
CA SER A 240 -18.19 10.53 14.79
C SER A 240 -19.57 11.18 14.68
N ARG A 241 -19.66 12.52 14.81
CA ARG A 241 -20.92 13.26 14.69
C ARG A 241 -21.37 13.40 13.25
N GLY A 242 -20.47 13.76 12.34
CA GLY A 242 -20.74 13.88 10.91
C GLY A 242 -21.28 12.57 10.32
N LEU A 243 -20.69 11.42 10.68
CA LEU A 243 -21.16 10.11 10.22
C LEU A 243 -22.57 9.76 10.74
N ALA A 244 -22.93 10.20 11.96
CA ALA A 244 -24.26 9.96 12.51
C ALA A 244 -25.34 10.77 11.77
N LEU A 245 -25.01 11.98 11.32
CA LEU A 245 -25.94 12.91 10.69
C LEU A 245 -26.09 12.66 9.19
N SER A 246 -24.98 12.34 8.52
CA SER A 246 -24.92 12.18 7.08
C SER A 246 -25.43 10.83 6.58
N LYS A 247 -26.25 10.09 7.34
CA LYS A 247 -26.71 8.74 6.96
C LYS A 247 -27.28 8.66 5.53
N GLN A 248 -28.10 9.63 5.12
CA GLN A 248 -28.66 9.67 3.77
C GLN A 248 -27.58 9.93 2.69
N GLU A 249 -26.65 10.85 2.96
CA GLU A 249 -25.55 11.15 2.03
C GLU A 249 -24.55 9.99 1.96
N LEU A 250 -24.33 9.30 3.08
CA LEU A 250 -23.51 8.08 3.14
C LEU A 250 -24.13 6.95 2.34
N GLU A 251 -25.45 6.75 2.41
CA GLU A 251 -26.16 5.77 1.57
C GLU A 251 -26.12 6.16 0.09
N LYS A 252 -26.22 7.46 -0.22
CA LYS A 252 -26.06 7.96 -1.58
C LYS A 252 -24.64 7.72 -2.10
N ARG A 253 -23.61 7.99 -1.29
CA ARG A 253 -22.21 7.70 -1.62
C ARG A 253 -21.97 6.21 -1.77
N LYS A 254 -22.56 5.37 -0.92
CA LYS A 254 -22.51 3.91 -1.05
C LYS A 254 -23.08 3.45 -2.40
N LYS A 255 -24.26 3.94 -2.76
CA LYS A 255 -24.86 3.68 -4.10
C LYS A 255 -23.99 4.21 -5.24
N GLN A 256 -23.37 5.37 -5.07
CA GLN A 256 -22.43 5.91 -6.05
C GLN A 256 -21.20 5.00 -6.20
N PHE A 257 -20.62 4.53 -5.10
CA PHE A 257 -19.50 3.60 -5.16
C PHE A 257 -19.90 2.30 -5.83
N ASP A 258 -21.10 1.78 -5.57
CA ASP A 258 -21.58 0.53 -6.16
C ASP A 258 -21.88 0.68 -7.67
N ALA A 259 -22.39 1.84 -8.11
CA ALA A 259 -22.79 2.07 -9.50
C ALA A 259 -21.69 2.66 -10.40
N ALA A 260 -20.69 3.35 -9.84
CA ALA A 260 -19.65 3.99 -10.62
C ALA A 260 -18.52 3.03 -10.99
N GLU A 261 -17.93 3.25 -12.17
CA GLU A 261 -16.65 2.68 -12.55
C GLU A 261 -15.58 3.14 -11.55
N MET A 262 -14.81 2.18 -11.02
CA MET A 262 -13.88 2.46 -9.94
C MET A 262 -12.64 3.19 -10.47
N ASN A 263 -12.39 4.39 -9.94
CA ASN A 263 -11.14 5.13 -10.16
C ASN A 263 -10.39 5.31 -8.83
N LEU A 264 -9.16 5.84 -8.86
CA LEU A 264 -8.33 5.96 -7.67
C LEU A 264 -8.97 6.85 -6.58
N PRO A 265 -9.43 8.08 -6.88
CA PRO A 265 -10.12 8.91 -5.88
C PRO A 265 -11.27 8.17 -5.19
N LEU A 266 -12.17 7.54 -5.96
CA LEU A 266 -13.31 6.80 -5.40
C LEU A 266 -12.86 5.62 -4.53
N ALA A 267 -11.84 4.88 -4.97
CA ALA A 267 -11.26 3.78 -4.20
C ALA A 267 -10.71 4.28 -2.85
N LEU A 268 -9.92 5.35 -2.85
CA LEU A 268 -9.31 5.90 -1.64
C LEU A 268 -10.36 6.54 -0.71
N GLN A 269 -11.33 7.27 -1.26
CA GLN A 269 -12.46 7.84 -0.52
C GLN A 269 -13.26 6.75 0.19
N HIS A 270 -13.51 5.64 -0.50
CA HIS A 270 -14.21 4.51 0.10
C HIS A 270 -13.40 3.88 1.24
N LEU A 271 -12.12 3.60 1.01
CA LEU A 271 -11.23 3.04 2.04
C LEU A 271 -11.18 3.93 3.29
N LEU A 272 -11.09 5.25 3.10
CA LEU A 272 -11.14 6.23 4.19
C LEU A 272 -12.44 6.14 4.98
N LEU A 273 -13.57 6.19 4.27
CA LEU A 273 -14.90 6.16 4.88
C LEU A 273 -15.12 4.86 5.66
N ARG A 274 -14.66 3.74 5.11
CA ARG A 274 -14.75 2.42 5.74
C ARG A 274 -13.92 2.34 7.01
N LYS A 275 -12.68 2.85 6.99
CA LYS A 275 -11.83 2.95 8.18
C LYS A 275 -12.48 3.79 9.28
N TRP A 276 -12.92 5.00 8.96
CA TRP A 276 -13.57 5.89 9.93
C TRP A 276 -14.79 5.25 10.58
N LYS A 277 -15.62 4.59 9.79
CA LYS A 277 -16.78 3.88 10.30
C LYS A 277 -16.43 2.72 11.23
N SER A 278 -15.44 1.91 10.85
CA SER A 278 -14.96 0.78 11.66
C SER A 278 -14.46 1.26 13.03
N GLU A 279 -13.78 2.40 13.09
CA GLU A 279 -13.27 2.96 14.33
C GLU A 279 -14.36 3.65 15.16
N CYS A 280 -15.30 4.39 14.56
CA CYS A 280 -16.42 4.99 15.28
C CYS A 280 -17.40 3.96 15.86
N LEU A 281 -17.59 2.81 15.19
CA LEU A 281 -18.44 1.71 15.68
C LEU A 281 -17.92 1.06 16.96
N LYS A 282 -16.60 1.11 17.21
CA LYS A 282 -16.02 0.61 18.47
C LYS A 282 -16.44 1.47 19.67
N ASN A 283 -16.74 2.75 19.42
CA ASN A 283 -17.00 3.74 20.47
C ASN A 283 -18.49 4.09 20.64
N ASN A 284 -19.35 3.82 19.65
CA ASN A 284 -20.79 4.12 19.71
C ASN A 284 -21.65 3.00 19.08
N ARG A 285 -22.52 2.36 19.87
CA ARG A 285 -23.40 1.25 19.41
C ARG A 285 -24.55 1.70 18.49
N ASP A 286 -24.88 2.99 18.46
CA ASP A 286 -26.07 3.52 17.78
C ASP A 286 -25.86 3.89 16.30
N ILE A 287 -24.63 3.86 15.78
CA ILE A 287 -24.34 4.15 14.37
C ILE A 287 -24.37 2.84 13.54
N ALA A 288 -25.44 2.05 13.68
CA ALA A 288 -25.62 0.81 12.93
C ALA A 288 -26.13 1.07 11.51
N ILE A 289 -25.30 1.69 10.67
CA ILE A 289 -25.46 1.58 9.22
C ILE A 289 -24.63 0.37 8.81
N SER A 290 -25.20 -0.69 8.24
CA SER A 290 -24.36 -1.72 7.61
C SER A 290 -23.83 -1.15 6.28
N PHE A 291 -22.51 -0.95 6.21
CA PHE A 291 -21.93 -0.98 4.88
C PHE A 291 -21.97 -2.46 4.54
N GLY A 292 -22.87 -2.81 3.62
CA GLY A 292 -22.95 -4.16 3.12
C GLY A 292 -21.54 -4.58 2.72
N GLN A 293 -21.22 -5.84 2.97
CA GLN A 293 -19.98 -6.42 2.49
C GLN A 293 -19.95 -6.24 0.97
N TRP A 294 -18.93 -5.55 0.46
CA TRP A 294 -18.75 -5.42 -0.98
C TRP A 294 -18.62 -6.79 -1.62
N SER A 295 -19.12 -6.88 -2.85
CA SER A 295 -18.85 -8.05 -3.67
C SER A 295 -17.33 -8.18 -3.86
N SER A 296 -16.88 -9.41 -3.98
CA SER A 296 -15.50 -9.73 -4.29
C SER A 296 -15.02 -9.06 -5.59
N TRP A 297 -15.91 -8.91 -6.58
CA TRP A 297 -15.66 -8.11 -7.78
C TRP A 297 -15.33 -6.64 -7.46
N LYS A 298 -16.08 -6.01 -6.54
CA LYS A 298 -15.84 -4.60 -6.20
C LYS A 298 -14.50 -4.41 -5.49
N TRP A 299 -14.12 -5.38 -4.65
CA TRP A 299 -12.78 -5.43 -4.08
C TRP A 299 -11.69 -5.54 -5.14
N PHE A 300 -11.91 -6.38 -6.14
CA PHE A 300 -10.99 -6.49 -7.27
C PHE A 300 -10.83 -5.15 -8.01
N GLU A 301 -11.93 -4.45 -8.33
CA GLU A 301 -11.87 -3.14 -9.02
C GLU A 301 -11.06 -2.11 -8.23
N VAL A 302 -11.23 -2.06 -6.91
CA VAL A 302 -10.49 -1.16 -6.01
C VAL A 302 -9.00 -1.45 -6.04
N ILE A 303 -8.63 -2.73 -5.97
CA ILE A 303 -7.23 -3.15 -6.00
C ILE A 303 -6.60 -2.90 -7.35
N SER A 304 -7.31 -3.19 -8.43
CA SER A 304 -6.86 -2.91 -9.78
C SER A 304 -6.58 -1.42 -9.95
N SER A 305 -7.53 -0.56 -9.55
CA SER A 305 -7.38 0.90 -9.57
C SER A 305 -6.17 1.41 -8.76
N ILE A 306 -5.98 0.89 -7.54
CA ILE A 306 -4.83 1.25 -6.70
C ILE A 306 -3.53 0.76 -7.34
N PHE A 307 -3.51 -0.45 -7.89
CA PHE A 307 -2.33 -1.04 -8.52
C PHE A 307 -1.89 -0.29 -9.79
N GLU A 308 -2.83 0.16 -10.62
CA GLU A 308 -2.50 0.96 -11.81
C GLU A 308 -1.77 2.26 -11.48
N GLN A 309 -2.02 2.83 -10.29
CA GLN A 309 -1.46 4.12 -9.91
C GLN A 309 -0.26 3.99 -8.96
N CYS A 310 -0.28 3.03 -8.05
CA CYS A 310 0.75 2.85 -7.03
C CYS A 310 1.82 1.82 -7.42
N HIS A 311 1.54 0.96 -8.41
CA HIS A 311 2.42 -0.11 -8.89
C HIS A 311 3.05 -0.94 -7.77
N ASN A 312 4.35 -0.77 -7.50
CA ASN A 312 5.09 -1.52 -6.48
C ASN A 312 5.21 -0.79 -5.13
N LYS A 313 4.61 0.39 -4.99
CA LYS A 313 4.65 1.22 -3.79
C LYS A 313 3.26 1.30 -3.17
N LEU A 314 2.77 0.17 -2.66
CA LEU A 314 1.56 0.18 -1.85
C LEU A 314 1.84 0.93 -0.53
N PRO A 315 1.18 2.06 -0.26
CA PRO A 315 1.43 2.82 0.95
C PRO A 315 1.05 1.97 2.18
N PRO A 316 1.87 1.95 3.25
CA PRO A 316 1.60 1.13 4.44
C PRO A 316 0.19 1.34 4.99
N ILE A 317 -0.27 2.59 5.00
CA ILE A 317 -1.58 2.95 5.52
C ILE A 317 -2.75 2.40 4.69
N VAL A 318 -2.59 2.29 3.37
CA VAL A 318 -3.57 1.66 2.47
C VAL A 318 -3.54 0.15 2.68
N CYS A 319 -2.35 -0.43 2.81
CA CYS A 319 -2.15 -1.85 3.11
C CYS A 319 -2.85 -2.26 4.42
N ASP A 320 -2.72 -1.45 5.47
CA ASP A 320 -3.35 -1.69 6.77
C ASP A 320 -4.88 -1.66 6.68
N VAL A 321 -5.45 -0.69 5.95
CA VAL A 321 -6.90 -0.61 5.74
C VAL A 321 -7.40 -1.85 5.00
N LEU A 322 -6.76 -2.20 3.88
CA LEU A 322 -7.13 -3.35 3.05
C LEU A 322 -7.08 -4.67 3.84
N ILE A 323 -6.02 -4.91 4.62
CA ILE A 323 -5.87 -6.14 5.41
C ILE A 323 -6.97 -6.23 6.47
N ASN A 324 -7.26 -5.14 7.18
CA ASN A 324 -8.27 -5.12 8.22
C ASN A 324 -9.68 -5.36 7.67
N ASP A 325 -9.93 -4.96 6.43
CA ASP A 325 -11.23 -5.12 5.78
C ASP A 325 -11.43 -6.46 5.08
N ILE A 326 -10.36 -7.04 4.52
CA ILE A 326 -10.42 -8.30 3.77
C ILE A 326 -10.28 -9.52 4.68
N ARG A 327 -9.55 -9.40 5.80
CA ARG A 327 -9.36 -10.53 6.72
C ARG A 327 -10.69 -11.07 7.27
N PRO A 328 -11.65 -10.25 7.75
CA PRO A 328 -12.97 -10.74 8.15
C PRO A 328 -13.71 -11.43 7.02
N TYR A 329 -13.66 -10.84 5.81
CA TYR A 329 -14.30 -11.40 4.60
C TYR A 329 -13.81 -12.83 4.30
N ILE A 330 -12.50 -13.06 4.39
CA ILE A 330 -11.92 -14.38 4.14
C ILE A 330 -12.30 -15.38 5.24
N ASN A 331 -12.42 -14.93 6.49
CA ASN A 331 -12.78 -15.78 7.61
C ASN A 331 -14.24 -16.27 7.56
N GLU A 332 -15.11 -15.57 6.84
CA GLU A 332 -16.53 -15.93 6.67
C GLU A 332 -16.77 -17.08 5.66
N LYS A 333 -15.71 -17.75 5.19
CA LYS A 333 -15.75 -18.86 4.22
C LYS A 333 -16.38 -18.44 2.87
N PRO A 334 -15.73 -17.52 2.14
CA PRO A 334 -16.20 -17.05 0.84
C PRO A 334 -16.34 -18.19 -0.19
N SER A 335 -17.14 -17.97 -1.23
CA SER A 335 -17.26 -18.91 -2.35
C SER A 335 -15.93 -19.01 -3.13
N LYS A 336 -15.79 -20.03 -4.00
CA LYS A 336 -14.62 -20.11 -4.88
C LYS A 336 -14.50 -18.89 -5.81
N TRP A 337 -15.64 -18.38 -6.29
CA TRP A 337 -15.69 -17.16 -7.08
C TRP A 337 -15.15 -15.97 -6.30
N ASP A 338 -15.62 -15.80 -5.07
CA ASP A 338 -15.18 -14.71 -4.22
C ASP A 338 -13.68 -14.76 -3.93
N LEU A 339 -13.16 -15.96 -3.67
CA LEU A 339 -11.72 -16.16 -3.49
C LEU A 339 -10.94 -15.81 -4.75
N PHE A 340 -11.43 -16.18 -5.93
CA PHE A 340 -10.76 -15.91 -7.19
C PHE A 340 -10.59 -14.41 -7.44
N PHE A 341 -11.64 -13.61 -7.24
CA PHE A 341 -11.54 -12.14 -7.38
C PHE A 341 -10.60 -11.49 -6.37
N LEU A 342 -10.38 -12.12 -5.21
CA LEU A 342 -9.46 -11.61 -4.20
C LEU A 342 -8.00 -12.01 -4.43
N ILE A 343 -7.69 -12.89 -5.39
CA ILE A 343 -6.30 -13.32 -5.65
C ILE A 343 -5.37 -12.13 -5.95
N PRO A 344 -5.70 -11.20 -6.88
CA PRO A 344 -4.87 -10.03 -7.12
C PRO A 344 -4.62 -9.23 -5.84
N CYS A 345 -5.64 -9.06 -5.00
CA CYS A 345 -5.48 -8.38 -3.72
C CYS A 345 -4.50 -9.10 -2.81
N LEU A 346 -4.62 -10.41 -2.67
CA LEU A 346 -3.81 -11.20 -1.76
C LEU A 346 -2.35 -11.24 -2.21
N ASN A 347 -2.11 -11.35 -3.51
CA ASN A 347 -0.78 -11.24 -4.08
C ASN A 347 -0.20 -9.83 -3.91
N TYR A 348 -1.01 -8.79 -4.10
CA TYR A 348 -0.55 -7.42 -3.96
C TYR A 348 -0.18 -7.07 -2.51
N LEU A 349 -0.99 -7.50 -1.55
CA LEU A 349 -0.70 -7.38 -0.12
C LEU A 349 0.51 -8.20 0.32
N SER A 350 0.90 -9.24 -0.44
CA SER A 350 2.07 -10.07 -0.17
C SER A 350 3.39 -9.47 -0.70
N LEU A 351 3.34 -8.32 -1.38
CA LEU A 351 4.54 -7.54 -1.72
C LEU A 351 5.15 -6.85 -0.49
N SER A 352 4.33 -6.51 0.50
CA SER A 352 4.80 -5.83 1.71
C SER A 352 5.38 -6.84 2.70
N THR A 353 6.69 -6.81 2.90
CA THR A 353 7.41 -7.68 3.86
C THR A 353 7.00 -7.46 5.32
N ALA A 354 6.30 -6.37 5.63
CA ALA A 354 5.84 -6.06 6.98
C ALA A 354 4.64 -6.91 7.42
N ASN A 355 3.89 -7.49 6.48
CA ASN A 355 2.62 -8.15 6.79
C ASN A 355 2.70 -9.66 6.51
N ASN A 356 2.39 -10.47 7.53
CA ASN A 356 2.27 -11.93 7.47
C ASN A 356 1.02 -12.39 6.67
N THR A 357 0.62 -11.67 5.62
CA THR A 357 -0.49 -12.04 4.72
C THR A 357 -0.22 -13.37 4.00
N SER A 358 1.05 -13.78 3.91
CA SER A 358 1.47 -15.13 3.50
C SER A 358 0.86 -16.26 4.33
N MET A 359 0.31 -15.99 5.53
CA MET A 359 -0.40 -16.99 6.35
C MET A 359 -1.81 -17.32 5.84
N ILE A 360 -2.41 -16.52 4.96
CA ILE A 360 -3.74 -16.84 4.41
C ILE A 360 -3.59 -17.96 3.38
N ASN A 361 -3.85 -19.20 3.83
CA ASN A 361 -3.76 -20.38 2.99
C ASN A 361 -4.98 -20.50 2.06
N ILE A 362 -4.99 -19.71 0.97
CA ILE A 362 -6.06 -19.72 -0.05
C ILE A 362 -6.38 -21.14 -0.52
N SER A 363 -5.36 -21.99 -0.75
CA SER A 363 -5.57 -23.35 -1.25
C SER A 363 -6.56 -24.16 -0.39
N GLN A 364 -6.53 -23.98 0.93
CA GLN A 364 -7.46 -24.68 1.84
C GLN A 364 -8.87 -24.11 1.74
N TYR A 365 -9.00 -22.78 1.63
CA TYR A 365 -10.30 -22.13 1.46
C TYR A 365 -10.91 -22.47 0.11
N PHE A 366 -10.12 -22.48 -0.96
CA PHE A 366 -10.58 -22.79 -2.31
C PHE A 366 -11.00 -24.26 -2.44
N LYS A 367 -10.30 -25.20 -1.79
CA LYS A 367 -10.72 -26.61 -1.73
C LYS A 367 -12.04 -26.82 -0.99
N ARG A 368 -12.32 -26.03 0.06
CA ARG A 368 -13.53 -26.12 0.88
C ARG A 368 -14.72 -25.34 0.31
N GLY A 369 -14.45 -24.31 -0.50
CA GLY A 369 -15.46 -23.43 -1.07
C GLY A 369 -16.41 -24.19 -1.99
N LYS A 370 -17.71 -23.90 -1.90
CA LYS A 370 -18.67 -24.37 -2.89
C LYS A 370 -18.44 -23.64 -4.21
N CYS A 371 -18.51 -24.39 -5.30
CA CYS A 371 -18.56 -23.83 -6.65
C CYS A 371 -20.01 -23.93 -7.11
N SER A 372 -20.65 -22.79 -7.36
CA SER A 372 -21.96 -22.73 -8.02
C SER A 372 -21.79 -22.21 -9.44
N GLU A 373 -22.74 -22.57 -10.31
CA GLU A 373 -22.93 -21.83 -11.56
C GLU A 373 -23.07 -20.34 -11.25
N TRP A 374 -22.44 -19.51 -12.07
CA TRP A 374 -22.49 -18.07 -11.89
C TRP A 374 -22.87 -17.43 -13.22
N LYS A 375 -23.98 -16.69 -13.19
CA LYS A 375 -24.71 -16.21 -14.36
C LYS A 375 -24.73 -14.69 -14.37
N GLU A 376 -23.53 -14.11 -14.36
CA GLU A 376 -23.37 -12.68 -14.59
C GLU A 376 -22.95 -12.43 -16.04
N ASP A 377 -23.43 -11.32 -16.59
CA ASP A 377 -22.99 -10.83 -17.89
C ASP A 377 -21.49 -10.48 -17.86
N ASP A 378 -20.83 -10.60 -19.01
CA ASP A 378 -19.40 -10.27 -19.19
C ASP A 378 -18.44 -11.07 -18.28
N LEU A 379 -18.82 -12.29 -17.89
CA LEU A 379 -18.00 -13.14 -17.03
C LEU A 379 -16.59 -13.35 -17.60
N ASP A 380 -16.46 -13.59 -18.91
CA ASP A 380 -15.18 -13.75 -19.58
C ASP A 380 -14.26 -12.53 -19.40
N LYS A 381 -14.77 -11.32 -19.62
CA LYS A 381 -14.06 -10.06 -19.42
C LYS A 381 -13.62 -9.89 -17.97
N LYS A 382 -14.48 -10.25 -17.00
CA LYS A 382 -14.16 -10.19 -15.58
C LYS A 382 -13.02 -11.14 -15.21
N LEU A 383 -13.08 -12.39 -15.66
CA LEU A 383 -12.02 -13.37 -15.39
C LEU A 383 -10.70 -12.97 -16.04
N ILE A 384 -10.73 -12.52 -17.29
CA ILE A 384 -9.54 -12.02 -17.99
C ILE A 384 -8.96 -10.81 -17.25
N SER A 385 -9.80 -9.89 -16.75
CA SER A 385 -9.34 -8.73 -15.98
C SER A 385 -8.61 -9.15 -14.69
N VAL A 386 -9.15 -10.14 -13.97
CA VAL A 386 -8.50 -10.71 -12.79
C VAL A 386 -7.17 -11.35 -13.15
N LEU A 387 -7.14 -12.25 -14.13
CA LEU A 387 -5.92 -12.94 -14.57
C LEU A 387 -4.85 -11.94 -15.01
N LYS A 388 -5.22 -10.94 -15.82
CA LYS A 388 -4.30 -9.90 -16.31
C LYS A 388 -3.71 -9.07 -15.17
N THR A 389 -4.54 -8.66 -14.22
CA THR A 389 -4.10 -7.86 -13.06
C THR A 389 -3.20 -8.70 -12.16
N ASP A 390 -3.59 -9.94 -11.87
CA ASP A 390 -2.78 -10.89 -11.10
C ASP A 390 -1.39 -11.11 -11.69
N LEU A 391 -1.33 -11.42 -13.00
CA LEU A 391 -0.08 -11.62 -13.72
C LEU A 391 0.85 -10.41 -13.63
N ARG A 392 0.30 -9.19 -13.76
CA ARG A 392 1.09 -7.95 -13.62
C ARG A 392 1.62 -7.76 -12.20
N ILE A 393 0.83 -8.09 -11.18
CA ILE A 393 1.27 -8.04 -9.78
C ILE A 393 2.38 -9.06 -9.53
N ARG A 394 2.23 -10.30 -10.02
CA ARG A 394 3.22 -11.38 -9.82
C ARG A 394 4.60 -11.07 -10.41
N LYS A 395 4.65 -10.27 -11.49
CA LYS A 395 5.92 -9.75 -12.06
C LYS A 395 6.71 -8.85 -11.11
N LEU A 396 6.13 -8.43 -9.97
CA LEU A 396 6.80 -7.64 -8.95
C LEU A 396 7.48 -8.48 -7.85
N ASN A 397 7.77 -9.77 -8.10
CA ASN A 397 8.42 -10.70 -7.15
C ASN A 397 7.62 -10.91 -5.86
N VAL A 398 6.34 -11.25 -6.00
CA VAL A 398 5.45 -11.59 -4.87
C VAL A 398 6.00 -12.76 -4.06
N ILE A 399 5.95 -12.66 -2.73
CA ILE A 399 6.35 -13.74 -1.83
C ILE A 399 5.22 -14.78 -1.73
N GLY A 400 5.51 -16.02 -2.16
CA GLY A 400 4.54 -17.12 -2.09
C GLY A 400 3.29 -16.89 -2.93
N PRO A 401 3.44 -16.59 -4.24
CA PRO A 401 2.35 -16.15 -5.11
C PRO A 401 1.23 -17.18 -5.18
N LYS A 402 0.03 -16.67 -5.40
CA LYS A 402 -1.20 -17.44 -5.62
C LYS A 402 -1.49 -17.38 -7.12
N TYR A 403 -1.62 -18.52 -7.76
CA TYR A 403 -1.74 -18.60 -9.21
C TYR A 403 -3.21 -18.58 -9.60
N SER A 404 -3.70 -17.43 -10.08
CA SER A 404 -5.10 -17.28 -10.51
C SER A 404 -5.49 -18.28 -11.61
N GLU A 405 -4.55 -18.66 -12.46
CA GLU A 405 -4.67 -19.67 -13.50
C GLU A 405 -5.00 -21.08 -12.96
N GLU A 406 -4.51 -21.47 -11.78
CA GLU A 406 -4.87 -22.75 -11.15
C GLU A 406 -6.36 -22.79 -10.81
N TYR A 407 -6.85 -21.68 -10.30
CA TYR A 407 -8.20 -21.55 -9.76
C TYR A 407 -9.24 -21.31 -10.85
N VAL A 408 -8.88 -20.61 -11.93
CA VAL A 408 -9.82 -20.36 -13.04
C VAL A 408 -10.22 -21.66 -13.74
N LEU A 409 -9.29 -22.63 -13.87
CA LEU A 409 -9.60 -23.92 -14.50
C LEU A 409 -10.68 -24.69 -13.73
N ASP A 410 -10.59 -24.73 -12.39
CA ASP A 410 -11.61 -25.34 -11.54
C ASP A 410 -12.99 -24.68 -11.73
N LEU A 411 -13.01 -23.36 -11.92
CA LEU A 411 -14.25 -22.60 -12.11
C LEU A 411 -14.87 -22.87 -13.48
N LEU A 412 -14.06 -22.96 -14.54
CA LEU A 412 -14.50 -23.26 -15.90
C LEU A 412 -15.10 -24.67 -16.02
N ILE A 413 -14.50 -25.66 -15.37
CA ILE A 413 -15.03 -27.03 -15.30
C ILE A 413 -16.44 -27.06 -14.70
N VAL A 414 -16.69 -26.26 -13.67
CA VAL A 414 -18.02 -26.18 -13.05
C VAL A 414 -19.01 -25.43 -13.93
N GLN A 415 -18.59 -24.37 -14.64
CA GLN A 415 -19.50 -23.64 -15.54
C GLN A 415 -19.90 -24.45 -16.77
N LYS A 416 -19.00 -25.29 -17.30
CA LYS A 416 -19.21 -26.06 -18.54
C LYS A 416 -19.65 -25.20 -19.74
N ASP A 417 -19.28 -23.92 -19.73
CA ASP A 417 -19.59 -22.98 -20.80
C ASP A 417 -18.46 -23.01 -21.84
N ARG A 418 -18.82 -23.39 -23.07
CA ARG A 418 -17.90 -23.51 -24.21
C ARG A 418 -17.26 -22.16 -24.56
N THR A 419 -18.07 -21.11 -24.70
CA THR A 419 -17.63 -19.78 -25.16
C THR A 419 -16.75 -19.12 -24.12
N LEU A 420 -17.13 -19.21 -22.85
CA LEU A 420 -16.33 -18.72 -21.73
C LEU A 420 -14.98 -19.46 -21.68
N SER A 421 -14.99 -20.79 -21.73
CA SER A 421 -13.77 -21.61 -21.68
C SER A 421 -12.83 -21.26 -22.83
N GLN A 422 -13.37 -21.07 -24.05
CA GLN A 422 -12.59 -20.64 -25.20
C GLN A 422 -11.96 -19.25 -24.98
N SER A 423 -12.74 -18.26 -24.52
CA SER A 423 -12.24 -16.90 -24.28
C SER A 423 -11.09 -16.87 -23.25
N ILE A 424 -11.21 -17.64 -22.16
CA ILE A 424 -10.14 -17.72 -21.14
C ILE A 424 -8.91 -18.45 -21.69
N LEU A 425 -9.10 -19.55 -22.44
CA LEU A 425 -8.00 -20.25 -23.07
C LEU A 425 -7.26 -19.32 -24.03
N GLU A 426 -7.95 -18.63 -24.94
CA GLU A 426 -7.36 -17.66 -25.88
C GLU A 426 -6.47 -16.64 -25.15
N PHE A 427 -6.92 -16.12 -24.01
CA PHE A 427 -6.11 -15.25 -23.17
C PHE A 427 -4.86 -15.94 -22.60
N LEU A 428 -4.99 -17.15 -22.05
CA LEU A 428 -3.88 -17.91 -21.47
C LEU A 428 -2.82 -18.25 -22.52
N PHE A 429 -3.23 -18.54 -23.75
CA PHE A 429 -2.32 -18.85 -24.86
C PHE A 429 -1.41 -17.68 -25.25
N LEU A 430 -1.84 -16.45 -25.01
CA LEU A 430 -1.01 -15.26 -25.21
C LEU A 430 0.02 -15.02 -24.10
N GLN A 431 0.03 -15.84 -23.05
CA GLN A 431 0.96 -15.71 -21.92
C GLN A 431 2.28 -16.47 -22.17
N ASP A 432 3.28 -16.13 -21.35
CA ASP A 432 4.61 -16.72 -21.44
C ASP A 432 4.67 -18.17 -20.92
N LYS A 433 5.83 -18.79 -21.12
CA LYS A 433 6.09 -20.17 -20.71
C LYS A 433 5.87 -20.38 -19.21
N ASP A 434 6.23 -19.41 -18.36
CA ASP A 434 6.13 -19.56 -16.90
C ASP A 434 4.67 -19.72 -16.45
N VAL A 435 3.73 -19.04 -17.11
CA VAL A 435 2.29 -19.26 -16.88
C VAL A 435 1.88 -20.67 -17.29
N TRP A 436 2.31 -21.12 -18.47
CA TRP A 436 1.97 -22.45 -18.97
C TRP A 436 2.59 -23.59 -18.16
N ASP A 437 3.80 -23.41 -17.61
CA ASP A 437 4.41 -24.38 -16.72
C ASP A 437 3.54 -24.60 -15.46
N HIS A 438 2.86 -23.55 -14.95
CA HIS A 438 1.90 -23.67 -13.85
C HIS A 438 0.57 -24.31 -14.29
N VAL A 439 0.00 -23.88 -15.42
CA VAL A 439 -1.24 -24.42 -16.00
C VAL A 439 -1.10 -25.92 -16.29
N CYS A 440 0.06 -26.33 -16.82
CA CYS A 440 0.32 -27.71 -17.19
C CYS A 440 0.90 -28.56 -16.06
N SER A 441 1.21 -28.00 -14.89
CA SER A 441 1.71 -28.77 -13.74
C SER A 441 0.84 -29.98 -13.42
N SER A 442 1.40 -31.02 -12.79
CA SER A 442 0.74 -32.34 -12.65
C SER A 442 -0.68 -32.29 -12.07
N ASP A 443 -0.94 -31.36 -11.15
CA ASP A 443 -2.23 -31.21 -10.47
C ASP A 443 -3.26 -30.43 -11.32
N ASN A 444 -2.79 -29.68 -12.32
CA ASN A 444 -3.60 -28.81 -13.18
C ASN A 444 -3.72 -29.31 -14.62
N ALA A 445 -2.82 -30.20 -15.08
CA ALA A 445 -2.82 -30.76 -16.42
C ALA A 445 -4.17 -31.42 -16.77
N ASP A 446 -4.72 -32.19 -15.83
CA ASP A 446 -6.02 -32.87 -16.00
C ASP A 446 -7.16 -31.86 -16.08
N LYS A 447 -7.11 -30.78 -15.29
CA LYS A 447 -8.12 -29.71 -15.33
C LYS A 447 -8.04 -28.94 -16.63
N CYS A 448 -6.83 -28.58 -17.06
CA CYS A 448 -6.58 -27.90 -18.33
C CYS A 448 -7.11 -28.73 -19.50
N TRP A 449 -6.83 -30.03 -19.50
CA TRP A 449 -7.37 -30.97 -20.47
C TRP A 449 -8.91 -30.98 -20.50
N GLU A 450 -9.56 -31.04 -19.34
CA GLU A 450 -11.02 -30.99 -19.24
C GLU A 450 -11.61 -29.68 -19.77
N VAL A 451 -11.00 -28.53 -19.46
CA VAL A 451 -11.41 -27.23 -20.00
C VAL A 451 -11.26 -27.18 -21.52
N MET A 452 -10.19 -27.74 -22.08
CA MET A 452 -10.02 -27.85 -23.54
C MET A 452 -11.09 -28.75 -24.17
N LEU A 453 -11.46 -29.87 -23.53
CA LEU A 453 -12.57 -30.73 -23.99
C LEU A 453 -13.90 -29.96 -24.03
N ILE A 454 -14.18 -29.14 -23.02
CA ILE A 454 -15.37 -28.28 -22.95
C ILE A 454 -15.36 -27.25 -24.08
N ALA A 455 -14.23 -26.55 -24.28
CA ALA A 455 -14.10 -25.45 -25.23
C ALA A 455 -14.08 -25.91 -26.70
N PHE A 456 -13.26 -26.91 -27.01
CA PHE A 456 -12.98 -27.31 -28.39
C PHE A 456 -13.90 -28.43 -28.85
N GLN A 457 -14.35 -29.29 -27.93
CA GLN A 457 -15.13 -30.47 -28.27
C GLN A 457 -14.43 -31.29 -29.38
N ALA A 458 -15.10 -31.55 -30.50
CA ALA A 458 -14.55 -32.23 -31.66
C ALA A 458 -14.04 -31.27 -32.78
N ASP A 459 -13.78 -30.00 -32.45
CA ASP A 459 -13.22 -29.00 -33.37
C ASP A 459 -11.70 -29.18 -33.50
N PHE A 460 -11.27 -30.01 -34.44
CA PHE A 460 -9.85 -30.36 -34.63
C PHE A 460 -8.99 -29.18 -35.10
N GLU A 461 -9.57 -28.17 -35.74
CA GLU A 461 -8.82 -26.97 -36.14
C GLU A 461 -8.44 -26.14 -34.92
N GLN A 462 -9.34 -25.99 -33.95
CA GLN A 462 -9.02 -25.36 -32.67
C GLN A 462 -7.94 -26.15 -31.94
N TRP A 463 -8.10 -27.47 -31.79
CA TRP A 463 -7.08 -28.31 -31.16
C TRP A 463 -5.70 -28.14 -31.81
N ASP A 464 -5.61 -28.22 -33.14
CA ASP A 464 -4.34 -28.07 -33.87
C ASP A 464 -3.71 -26.69 -33.66
N LYS A 465 -4.50 -25.62 -33.74
CA LYS A 465 -4.05 -24.24 -33.48
C LYS A 465 -3.41 -24.13 -32.09
N TYR A 466 -4.08 -24.64 -31.06
CA TYR A 466 -3.61 -24.52 -29.69
C TYR A 466 -2.41 -25.40 -29.37
N LEU A 467 -2.37 -26.63 -29.89
CA LEU A 467 -1.22 -27.52 -29.72
C LEU A 467 0.03 -26.96 -30.38
N LYS A 468 -0.08 -26.37 -31.58
CA LYS A 468 1.02 -25.65 -32.22
C LYS A 468 1.57 -24.53 -31.33
N GLN A 469 0.68 -23.75 -30.72
CA GLN A 469 1.08 -22.65 -29.84
C GLN A 469 1.80 -23.14 -28.57
N LEU A 470 1.34 -24.23 -27.94
CA LEU A 470 2.06 -24.84 -26.82
C LEU A 470 3.44 -25.37 -27.22
N ASN A 471 3.55 -25.90 -28.44
CA ASN A 471 4.82 -26.36 -28.98
C ASN A 471 5.79 -25.20 -29.21
N GLU A 472 5.31 -24.08 -29.77
CA GLU A 472 6.10 -22.84 -29.94
C GLU A 472 6.60 -22.27 -28.60
N LEU A 473 5.77 -22.35 -27.56
CA LEU A 473 6.12 -21.99 -26.19
C LEU A 473 7.06 -23.00 -25.52
N ARG A 474 7.41 -24.10 -26.21
CA ARG A 474 8.27 -25.18 -25.73
C ARG A 474 7.77 -25.78 -24.41
N VAL A 475 6.45 -25.87 -24.25
CA VAL A 475 5.80 -26.54 -23.11
C VAL A 475 6.01 -28.05 -23.21
N PHE A 476 6.15 -28.57 -24.42
CA PHE A 476 6.39 -29.99 -24.69
C PHE A 476 7.88 -30.37 -24.68
N GLU A 477 8.81 -29.41 -24.78
CA GLU A 477 10.23 -29.68 -24.78
C GLU A 477 10.76 -29.96 -23.35
N GLY A 478 11.38 -31.12 -23.14
CA GLY A 478 12.24 -31.36 -21.97
C GLY A 478 11.61 -32.00 -20.72
N GLY A 479 10.42 -32.60 -20.76
CA GLY A 479 9.85 -33.20 -19.53
C GLY A 479 8.66 -34.16 -19.66
N LYS A 480 8.28 -34.75 -18.51
CA LYS A 480 7.13 -35.66 -18.32
C LYS A 480 5.77 -35.01 -18.65
N LEU A 481 5.69 -33.68 -18.64
CA LEU A 481 4.45 -32.90 -18.77
C LEU A 481 3.84 -33.04 -20.17
N GLY A 482 4.63 -32.83 -21.23
CA GLY A 482 4.15 -32.97 -22.61
C GLY A 482 3.72 -34.40 -22.94
N HIS A 483 4.50 -35.40 -22.52
CA HIS A 483 4.12 -36.81 -22.69
C HIS A 483 2.83 -37.14 -21.92
N SER A 484 2.70 -36.68 -20.67
CA SER A 484 1.48 -36.88 -19.87
C SER A 484 0.27 -36.25 -20.54
N PHE A 485 0.40 -35.02 -21.05
CA PHE A 485 -0.67 -34.31 -21.73
C PHE A 485 -1.07 -34.99 -23.04
N LEU A 486 -0.13 -35.27 -23.94
CA LEU A 486 -0.40 -35.92 -25.22
C LEU A 486 -0.95 -37.35 -25.06
N SER A 487 -0.58 -38.05 -23.99
CA SER A 487 -1.13 -39.39 -23.72
C SER A 487 -2.66 -39.39 -23.56
N LYS A 488 -3.24 -38.27 -23.10
CA LYS A 488 -4.68 -38.13 -22.86
C LYS A 488 -5.52 -38.27 -24.13
N PHE A 489 -5.00 -37.89 -25.30
CA PHE A 489 -5.70 -38.10 -26.59
C PHE A 489 -6.05 -39.57 -26.82
N SER A 490 -5.18 -40.48 -26.38
CA SER A 490 -5.31 -41.93 -26.62
C SER A 490 -5.91 -42.70 -25.46
N SER A 491 -5.89 -42.14 -24.25
CA SER A 491 -6.32 -42.84 -23.04
C SER A 491 -7.59 -42.26 -22.40
N ASN A 492 -8.01 -41.05 -22.77
CA ASN A 492 -9.20 -40.43 -22.20
C ASN A 492 -10.48 -40.94 -22.91
N THR A 493 -11.23 -41.80 -22.23
CA THR A 493 -12.45 -42.41 -22.74
C THR A 493 -13.52 -41.39 -23.14
N GLU A 494 -13.66 -40.28 -22.41
CA GLU A 494 -14.66 -39.25 -22.73
C GLU A 494 -14.34 -38.56 -24.06
N PHE A 495 -13.08 -38.20 -24.28
CA PHE A 495 -12.64 -37.64 -25.55
C PHE A 495 -12.83 -38.64 -26.69
N ILE A 496 -12.43 -39.90 -26.49
CA ILE A 496 -12.62 -40.97 -27.48
C ILE A 496 -14.10 -41.11 -27.84
N GLN A 497 -15.00 -41.11 -26.86
CA GLN A 497 -16.44 -41.17 -27.12
C GLN A 497 -16.96 -39.94 -27.88
N LEU A 498 -16.46 -38.75 -27.53
CA LEU A 498 -16.83 -37.50 -28.19
C LEU A 498 -16.47 -37.51 -29.68
N VAL A 499 -15.25 -37.95 -30.01
CA VAL A 499 -14.75 -37.99 -31.40
C VAL A 499 -15.15 -39.24 -32.18
N ALA A 500 -15.42 -40.36 -31.51
CA ALA A 500 -15.86 -41.61 -32.13
C ALA A 500 -17.35 -41.62 -32.51
N SER A 501 -18.10 -40.55 -32.22
CA SER A 501 -19.38 -40.33 -32.88
C SER A 501 -19.18 -40.43 -34.40
N SER A 502 -20.09 -41.11 -35.10
CA SER A 502 -19.92 -41.50 -36.52
C SER A 502 -19.64 -40.34 -37.49
N LYS A 503 -19.84 -39.09 -37.04
CA LYS A 503 -19.58 -37.88 -37.79
C LYS A 503 -18.10 -37.49 -37.87
N ASN A 504 -17.28 -37.81 -36.85
CA ASN A 504 -15.92 -37.25 -36.72
C ASN A 504 -14.80 -38.31 -36.67
N PHE A 505 -15.15 -39.60 -36.61
CA PHE A 505 -14.18 -40.68 -36.45
C PHE A 505 -13.10 -40.73 -37.55
N LEU A 506 -13.47 -40.49 -38.82
CA LEU A 506 -12.51 -40.51 -39.92
C LEU A 506 -11.51 -39.34 -39.87
N ALA A 507 -11.94 -38.17 -39.38
CA ALA A 507 -11.08 -37.00 -39.21
C ALA A 507 -10.16 -37.13 -37.98
N PHE A 508 -10.60 -37.88 -36.97
CA PHE A 508 -9.84 -38.15 -35.76
C PHE A 508 -8.55 -38.96 -36.00
N LEU A 509 -8.59 -39.99 -36.87
CA LEU A 509 -7.44 -40.85 -37.14
C LEU A 509 -6.18 -40.09 -37.64
N PRO A 510 -6.26 -39.27 -38.71
CA PRO A 510 -5.10 -38.50 -39.15
C PRO A 510 -4.71 -37.41 -38.14
N PHE A 511 -5.67 -36.81 -37.42
CA PHE A 511 -5.38 -35.83 -36.38
C PHE A 511 -4.48 -36.40 -35.28
N VAL A 512 -4.79 -37.58 -34.74
CA VAL A 512 -3.95 -38.22 -33.71
C VAL A 512 -2.56 -38.55 -34.24
N GLN A 513 -2.45 -38.99 -35.50
CA GLN A 513 -1.15 -39.26 -36.12
C GLN A 513 -0.31 -37.99 -36.22
N GLN A 514 -0.91 -36.87 -36.60
CA GLN A 514 -0.26 -35.57 -36.67
C GLN A 514 0.22 -35.11 -35.29
N GLN A 515 -0.62 -35.24 -34.24
CA GLN A 515 -0.25 -34.81 -32.90
C GLN A 515 0.80 -35.71 -32.23
N LYS A 516 0.97 -36.96 -32.65
CA LYS A 516 2.08 -37.83 -32.21
C LYS A 516 3.43 -37.47 -32.83
N MET A 517 3.44 -36.68 -33.91
CA MET A 517 4.64 -36.25 -34.61
C MET A 517 5.11 -34.84 -34.20
N MET A 518 4.25 -34.08 -33.51
CA MET A 518 4.62 -32.85 -32.81
C MET A 518 5.32 -33.20 -31.51
#